data_AF-A0A7J3ELZ1-F1
#
_entry.id   AF-A0A7J3ELZ1-F1
#
_cell.length_a   1.000
_cell.length_b   1.000
_cell.length_c   1.000
_cell.angle_alpha   90.00
_cell.angle_beta   90.00
_cell.angle_gamma   90.00
#
_symmetry.space_group_name_H-M   'P 1'
#
loop_
_entity.id
_entity.type
_entity.pdbx_description
1 polymer ?
#
loop_
_entity_poly.entity_id
_entity_poly.type
_entity_poly.pdbx_seq_one_letter_code
_entity_poly.pdbx_strand_id
1 'polypeptide(L)'
;MNVSCEKPLYVALKLFVKPVECKQLHEPIDGWGWVYCENIDALLRDIIRAVRQGFEPLIESVRGPINILRIEELEGLTNPTVRGCFKTHVMPGKHPELFKLASSVKVKTRPFTVIACFEDANVAELILHGIIPLVWDRLESYT
;
A
#
# COMPACT_ATOMS: atom_id res chain seq x y z
N MET A 1 -32.21 -8.20 -5.02
CA MET A 1 -30.83 -8.60 -4.69
C MET A 1 -29.97 -7.37 -4.89
N ASN A 2 -29.53 -6.74 -3.79
CA ASN A 2 -28.61 -5.60 -3.87
C ASN A 2 -27.26 -6.14 -4.32
N VAL A 3 -26.90 -5.85 -5.56
CA VAL A 3 -25.51 -5.94 -6.02
C VAL A 3 -24.80 -4.79 -5.29
N SER A 4 -24.30 -5.06 -4.09
CA SER A 4 -23.26 -4.24 -3.51
C SER A 4 -22.15 -4.20 -4.56
N CYS A 5 -21.92 -3.06 -5.20
CA CYS A 5 -20.71 -2.86 -5.98
C CYS A 5 -19.56 -2.96 -4.99
N GLU A 6 -19.05 -4.16 -4.80
CA GLU A 6 -17.90 -4.41 -3.94
C GLU A 6 -16.74 -3.64 -4.55
N LYS A 7 -16.25 -2.66 -3.78
CA LYS A 7 -15.26 -1.72 -4.27
C LYS A 7 -13.88 -2.37 -4.13
N PRO A 8 -13.03 -2.27 -5.16
CA PRO A 8 -11.69 -2.82 -5.08
C PRO A 8 -10.87 -2.12 -4.00
N LEU A 9 -10.05 -2.89 -3.32
CA LEU A 9 -9.23 -2.44 -2.19
C LEU A 9 -7.77 -2.40 -2.61
N TYR A 10 -7.08 -1.36 -2.16
CA TYR A 10 -5.63 -1.29 -2.21
C TYR A 10 -5.11 -1.27 -0.78
N VAL A 11 -4.28 -2.23 -0.43
CA VAL A 11 -3.77 -2.38 0.95
C VAL A 11 -2.32 -2.85 0.95
N ALA A 12 -1.53 -2.38 1.91
CA ALA A 12 -0.18 -2.87 2.13
C ALA A 12 -0.22 -4.09 3.04
N LEU A 13 0.32 -5.21 2.56
CA LEU A 13 0.40 -6.46 3.31
C LEU A 13 1.85 -6.87 3.53
N LYS A 14 2.13 -7.40 4.72
CA LYS A 14 3.36 -8.15 4.97
C LYS A 14 3.21 -9.54 4.34
N LEU A 15 3.81 -9.72 3.17
CA LEU A 15 3.70 -10.91 2.35
C LEU A 15 4.75 -11.94 2.78
N PHE A 16 4.35 -12.89 3.64
CA PHE A 16 5.13 -14.08 3.97
C PHE A 16 4.90 -15.23 2.97
N VAL A 17 3.74 -15.21 2.31
CA VAL A 17 3.34 -16.13 1.24
C VAL A 17 2.67 -15.32 0.14
N LYS A 18 2.80 -15.77 -1.11
CA LYS A 18 2.16 -15.11 -2.25
C LYS A 18 0.63 -15.11 -2.08
N PRO A 19 -0.07 -13.98 -2.23
CA PRO A 19 -1.53 -13.91 -2.17
C PRO A 19 -2.15 -14.72 -3.34
N VAL A 20 -3.32 -15.31 -3.10
CA VAL A 20 -4.05 -16.16 -4.06
C VAL A 20 -5.27 -15.44 -4.60
N GLU A 21 -5.97 -14.70 -3.74
CA GLU A 21 -7.19 -13.98 -4.08
C GLU A 21 -6.84 -12.55 -4.49
N CYS A 22 -5.97 -11.90 -3.75
CA CYS A 22 -5.49 -10.56 -4.05
C CYS A 22 -4.30 -10.62 -5.03
N LYS A 23 -4.25 -9.64 -5.94
CA LYS A 23 -3.14 -9.46 -6.87
C LYS A 23 -2.04 -8.62 -6.23
N GLN A 24 -0.86 -9.21 -6.06
CA GLN A 24 0.36 -8.48 -5.74
C GLN A 24 0.73 -7.54 -6.89
N LEU A 25 0.98 -6.25 -6.58
CA LEU A 25 1.19 -5.22 -7.61
C LEU A 25 2.65 -4.95 -7.95
N HIS A 26 3.58 -5.30 -7.06
CA HIS A 26 5.03 -5.15 -7.23
C HIS A 26 5.77 -6.18 -6.38
N GLU A 27 7.07 -6.39 -6.62
CA GLU A 27 7.90 -7.26 -5.77
C GLU A 27 7.97 -6.73 -4.32
N PRO A 28 7.95 -7.59 -3.28
CA PRO A 28 7.92 -7.13 -1.91
C PRO A 28 9.20 -6.38 -1.51
N ILE A 29 9.03 -5.30 -0.75
CA ILE A 29 10.10 -4.46 -0.21
C ILE A 29 10.13 -4.69 1.29
N ASP A 30 11.20 -5.27 1.82
CA ASP A 30 11.32 -5.67 3.24
C ASP A 30 10.15 -6.55 3.72
N GLY A 31 9.68 -7.42 2.82
CA GLY A 31 8.55 -8.32 3.02
C GLY A 31 7.18 -7.67 2.90
N TRP A 32 7.09 -6.39 2.54
CA TRP A 32 5.82 -5.68 2.35
C TRP A 32 5.49 -5.48 0.88
N GLY A 33 4.21 -5.60 0.52
CA GLY A 33 3.73 -5.33 -0.83
C GLY A 33 2.33 -4.74 -0.84
N TRP A 34 2.10 -3.79 -1.74
CA TRP A 34 0.74 -3.38 -2.07
C TRP A 34 0.05 -4.48 -2.87
N VAL A 35 -1.17 -4.79 -2.46
CA VAL A 35 -2.05 -5.71 -3.15
C VAL A 35 -3.33 -5.02 -3.59
N TYR A 36 -3.88 -5.49 -4.70
CA TYR A 36 -5.22 -5.19 -5.17
C TYR A 36 -6.12 -6.38 -4.84
N CYS A 37 -7.25 -6.12 -4.18
CA CYS A 37 -8.28 -7.13 -3.93
C CYS A 37 -9.59 -6.66 -4.56
N GLU A 38 -10.33 -7.56 -5.21
CA GLU A 38 -11.62 -7.19 -5.84
C GLU A 38 -12.65 -6.72 -4.79
N ASN A 39 -12.59 -7.29 -3.58
CA ASN A 39 -13.49 -6.99 -2.48
C ASN A 39 -12.86 -7.35 -1.11
N ILE A 40 -13.57 -7.02 -0.02
CA ILE A 40 -13.14 -7.31 1.36
C ILE A 40 -13.02 -8.82 1.58
N ASP A 41 -13.90 -9.62 1.01
CA ASP A 41 -13.89 -11.07 1.19
C ASP A 41 -12.61 -11.73 0.62
N ALA A 42 -12.12 -11.26 -0.53
CA ALA A 42 -10.87 -11.70 -1.13
C ALA A 42 -9.69 -11.41 -0.20
N LEU A 43 -9.65 -10.19 0.38
CA LEU A 43 -8.66 -9.81 1.38
C LEU A 43 -8.71 -10.73 2.61
N LEU A 44 -9.91 -10.94 3.17
CA LEU A 44 -10.10 -11.80 4.36
C LEU A 44 -9.70 -13.26 4.09
N ARG A 45 -10.00 -13.80 2.90
CA ARG A 45 -9.58 -15.16 2.52
C ARG A 45 -8.07 -15.31 2.48
N ASP A 46 -7.34 -14.34 1.93
CA ASP A 46 -5.86 -14.38 1.92
C ASP A 46 -5.27 -14.23 3.33
N ILE A 47 -5.86 -13.39 4.17
CA ILE A 47 -5.48 -13.25 5.58
C ILE A 47 -5.66 -14.56 6.34
N ILE A 48 -6.84 -15.18 6.25
CA ILE A 48 -7.15 -16.46 6.91
C ILE A 48 -6.16 -17.54 6.45
N ARG A 49 -5.82 -17.56 5.16
CA ARG A 49 -4.85 -18.52 4.62
C ARG A 49 -3.44 -18.31 5.17
N ALA A 50 -3.01 -17.07 5.39
CA ALA A 50 -1.73 -16.77 6.03
C ALA A 50 -1.72 -17.20 7.51
N VAL A 51 -2.79 -16.89 8.26
CA VAL A 51 -2.96 -17.28 9.66
C VAL A 51 -2.92 -18.80 9.84
N ARG A 52 -3.61 -19.55 8.97
CA ARG A 52 -3.60 -21.02 8.98
C ARG A 52 -2.23 -21.63 8.74
N GLN A 53 -1.32 -20.89 8.12
CA GLN A 53 0.07 -21.30 7.90
C GLN A 53 1.02 -20.83 9.02
N GLY A 54 0.48 -20.22 10.08
CA GLY A 54 1.24 -19.76 11.24
C GLY A 54 1.83 -18.36 11.10
N PHE A 55 1.39 -17.57 10.11
CA PHE A 55 1.84 -16.19 9.94
C PHE A 55 0.84 -15.20 10.52
N GLU A 56 1.33 -14.22 11.28
CA GLU A 56 0.53 -13.09 11.72
C GLU A 56 0.29 -12.12 10.54
N PRO A 57 -0.96 -11.80 10.20
CA PRO A 57 -1.27 -10.92 9.08
C PRO A 57 -1.03 -9.47 9.52
N LEU A 58 0.10 -8.90 9.12
CA LEU A 58 0.34 -7.47 9.27
C LEU A 58 -0.19 -6.74 8.04
N ILE A 59 -1.09 -5.80 8.30
CA ILE A 59 -1.84 -5.06 7.30
C ILE A 59 -1.79 -3.60 7.65
N GLU A 60 -1.44 -2.78 6.67
CA GLU A 60 -1.40 -1.34 6.82
C GLU A 60 -2.20 -0.63 5.73
N SER A 61 -2.93 0.39 6.18
CA SER A 61 -3.50 1.43 5.33
C SER A 61 -2.55 2.62 5.26
N VAL A 62 -2.90 3.60 4.43
CA VAL A 62 -2.24 4.92 4.42
C VAL A 62 -2.34 5.67 5.76
N ARG A 63 -3.25 5.26 6.65
CA ARG A 63 -3.44 5.84 8.00
C ARG A 63 -2.72 5.07 9.10
N GLY A 64 -2.11 3.92 8.78
CA GLY A 64 -1.43 3.04 9.73
C GLY A 64 -2.06 1.65 9.80
N PRO A 65 -1.73 0.88 10.86
CA PRO A 65 -2.19 -0.50 11.05
C PRO A 65 -3.71 -0.61 11.01
N ILE A 66 -4.18 -1.72 10.42
CA ILE A 66 -5.61 -2.02 10.30
C ILE A 66 -5.98 -3.10 11.32
N ASN A 67 -7.04 -2.85 12.09
CA ASN A 67 -7.67 -3.90 12.86
C ASN A 67 -8.69 -4.67 12.01
N ILE A 68 -8.31 -5.86 11.56
CA ILE A 68 -9.16 -6.72 10.70
C ILE A 68 -10.49 -7.15 11.34
N LEU A 69 -10.65 -7.00 12.66
CA LEU A 69 -11.90 -7.29 13.36
C LEU A 69 -12.89 -6.12 13.31
N ARG A 70 -12.48 -4.98 12.72
CA ARG A 70 -13.27 -3.74 12.62
C ARG A 70 -13.57 -3.45 11.16
N ILE A 71 -14.78 -3.81 10.72
CA ILE A 71 -15.22 -3.70 9.31
C ILE A 71 -15.10 -2.26 8.81
N GLU A 72 -15.35 -1.27 9.66
CA GLU A 72 -15.26 0.15 9.30
C GLU A 72 -13.84 0.57 8.85
N GLU A 73 -12.80 -0.10 9.35
CA GLU A 73 -11.42 0.16 8.92
C GLU A 73 -11.11 -0.48 7.56
N LEU A 74 -11.84 -1.53 7.18
CA LEU A 74 -11.70 -2.20 5.88
C LEU A 74 -12.43 -1.46 4.76
N GLU A 75 -13.55 -0.81 5.05
CA GLU A 75 -14.31 -0.02 4.07
C GLU A 75 -13.52 1.20 3.56
N GLY A 76 -12.59 1.73 4.37
CA GLY A 76 -11.74 2.88 4.04
C GLY A 76 -10.61 2.60 3.04
N LEU A 77 -10.46 1.36 2.56
CA LEU A 77 -9.32 0.94 1.72
C LEU A 77 -9.56 1.04 0.22
N THR A 78 -10.72 1.54 -0.19
CA THR A 78 -10.99 1.81 -1.61
C THR A 78 -10.30 3.11 -2.03
N ASN A 79 -9.45 3.05 -3.06
CA ASN A 79 -8.75 4.22 -3.63
C ASN A 79 -8.08 5.12 -2.57
N PRO A 80 -7.20 4.56 -1.71
CA PRO A 80 -6.62 5.32 -0.64
C PRO A 80 -5.69 6.41 -1.19
N THR A 81 -5.73 7.58 -0.56
CA THR A 81 -4.81 8.69 -0.85
C THR A 81 -3.73 8.78 0.22
N VAL A 82 -2.51 9.07 -0.21
CA VAL A 82 -1.40 9.38 0.70
C VAL A 82 -1.21 10.89 0.81
N ARG A 83 -1.09 11.34 2.06
CA ARG A 83 -0.77 12.73 2.43
C ARG A 83 0.35 12.77 3.45
N GLY A 84 1.36 13.58 3.18
CA GLY A 84 2.57 13.73 3.99
C GLY A 84 3.78 13.04 3.37
N CYS A 85 4.85 12.91 4.16
CA CYS A 85 6.13 12.42 3.71
C CYS A 85 6.33 10.94 4.03
N PHE A 86 6.75 10.16 3.03
CA PHE A 86 6.94 8.72 3.14
C PHE A 86 8.31 8.35 2.57
N LYS A 87 8.93 7.32 3.14
CA LYS A 87 9.91 6.58 2.35
C LYS A 87 9.17 5.96 1.17
N THR A 88 9.74 6.12 -0.01
CA THR A 88 9.11 5.77 -1.27
C THR A 88 10.13 5.01 -2.10
N HIS A 89 9.76 3.81 -2.54
CA HIS A 89 10.57 3.07 -3.48
C HIS A 89 10.21 3.48 -4.92
N VAL A 90 11.21 3.69 -5.76
CA VAL A 90 11.07 4.12 -7.14
C VAL A 90 11.63 3.02 -8.02
N MET A 91 10.77 2.43 -8.87
CA MET A 91 11.21 1.41 -9.80
C MET A 91 12.26 1.97 -10.78
N PRO A 92 13.18 1.14 -11.30
CA PRO A 92 14.19 1.60 -12.24
C PRO A 92 13.60 2.39 -13.41
N GLY A 93 14.16 3.57 -13.67
CA GLY A 93 13.71 4.47 -14.74
C GLY A 93 12.50 5.35 -14.41
N LYS A 94 11.93 5.28 -13.19
CA LYS A 94 10.71 6.03 -12.79
C LYS A 94 10.94 7.31 -11.98
N HIS A 95 12.20 7.74 -11.86
CA HIS A 95 12.53 9.00 -11.19
C HIS A 95 11.85 10.23 -11.82
N PRO A 96 11.76 10.37 -13.16
CA PRO A 96 11.06 11.53 -13.75
C PRO A 96 9.58 11.61 -13.37
N GLU A 97 8.90 10.47 -13.28
CA GLU A 97 7.50 10.38 -12.85
C GLU A 97 7.31 10.81 -11.40
N LEU A 98 8.28 10.52 -10.53
CA LEU A 98 8.23 10.97 -9.13
C LEU A 98 8.16 12.49 -9.01
N PHE A 99 8.94 13.23 -9.80
CA PHE A 99 8.93 14.69 -9.77
C PHE A 99 7.61 15.29 -10.29
N LYS A 100 6.79 14.51 -11.01
CA LYS A 100 5.46 14.95 -11.46
C LYS A 100 4.38 14.72 -10.40
N LEU A 101 4.52 13.66 -9.61
CA LEU A 101 3.48 13.18 -8.69
C LEU A 101 3.70 13.61 -7.23
N ALA A 102 4.93 13.92 -6.83
CA ALA A 102 5.26 14.38 -5.48
C ALA A 102 5.30 15.92 -5.40
N SER A 103 4.86 16.49 -4.27
CA SER A 103 4.97 17.94 -4.00
C SER A 103 6.38 18.35 -3.55
N SER A 104 7.12 17.42 -2.93
CA SER A 104 8.54 17.58 -2.66
C SER A 104 9.27 16.24 -2.58
N VAL A 105 10.55 16.22 -2.97
CA VAL A 105 11.38 15.01 -2.96
C VAL A 105 12.73 15.33 -2.30
N LYS A 106 13.09 14.54 -1.29
CA LYS A 106 14.41 14.54 -0.63
C LYS A 106 15.08 13.19 -0.87
N VAL A 107 16.22 13.18 -1.55
CA VAL A 107 16.97 11.95 -1.81
C VAL A 107 17.79 11.60 -0.56
N LYS A 108 17.49 10.45 0.06
CA LYS A 108 18.31 9.87 1.14
C LYS A 108 18.91 8.55 0.62
N THR A 109 20.14 8.27 1.01
CA THR A 109 21.10 7.38 0.32
C THR A 109 20.66 5.91 0.15
N ARG A 110 19.87 5.62 -0.89
CA ARG A 110 19.84 4.37 -1.71
C ARG A 110 19.27 4.75 -3.09
N PRO A 111 19.76 4.21 -4.23
CA PRO A 111 19.36 4.71 -5.55
C PRO A 111 17.84 4.68 -5.80
N PHE A 112 17.14 3.70 -5.21
CA PHE A 112 15.71 3.49 -5.45
C PHE A 112 14.82 3.80 -4.24
N THR A 113 15.34 4.28 -3.11
CA THR A 113 14.52 4.65 -1.95
C THR A 113 14.76 6.10 -1.61
N VAL A 114 13.71 6.91 -1.72
CA VAL A 114 13.75 8.35 -1.48
C VAL A 114 12.72 8.74 -0.43
N ILE A 115 12.83 9.94 0.12
CA ILE A 115 11.75 10.55 0.91
C ILE A 115 10.95 11.43 -0.04
N ALA A 116 9.68 11.11 -0.25
CA ALA A 116 8.78 11.90 -1.08
C ALA A 116 7.57 12.34 -0.25
N CYS A 117 7.16 13.58 -0.44
CA CYS A 117 5.96 14.12 0.20
C CYS A 117 4.87 14.32 -0.84
N PHE A 118 3.66 13.94 -0.47
CA PHE A 118 2.47 14.01 -1.31
C PHE A 118 1.41 14.87 -0.61
N GLU A 119 0.67 15.66 -1.37
CA GLU A 119 -0.47 16.41 -0.82
C GLU A 119 -1.70 15.53 -0.72
N ASP A 120 -2.15 14.94 -1.83
CA ASP A 120 -3.28 14.01 -1.88
C ASP A 120 -3.12 13.05 -3.08
N ALA A 121 -2.04 12.27 -3.10
CA ALA A 121 -1.75 11.37 -4.23
C ALA A 121 -2.48 10.03 -4.10
N ASN A 122 -3.07 9.54 -5.20
CA ASN A 122 -3.75 8.25 -5.22
C ASN A 122 -2.73 7.10 -5.26
N VAL A 123 -2.85 6.13 -4.35
CA VAL A 123 -1.91 4.99 -4.27
C VAL A 123 -1.89 4.15 -5.55
N ALA A 124 -3.04 3.89 -6.17
CA ALA A 124 -3.09 3.09 -7.39
C ALA A 124 -2.35 3.78 -8.54
N GLU A 125 -2.51 5.10 -8.68
CA GLU A 125 -1.78 5.91 -9.66
C GLU A 125 -0.27 5.88 -9.40
N LEU A 126 0.17 6.07 -8.16
CA LEU A 126 1.58 5.99 -7.80
C LEU A 126 2.18 4.64 -8.23
N ILE A 127 1.51 3.54 -7.88
CA ILE A 127 1.98 2.18 -8.21
C ILE A 127 2.04 1.96 -9.73
N LEU A 128 1.04 2.42 -10.49
CA LEU A 128 1.04 2.35 -11.96
C LEU A 128 2.24 3.08 -12.59
N HIS A 129 2.69 4.16 -11.95
CA HIS A 129 3.89 4.90 -12.35
C HIS A 129 5.19 4.34 -11.77
N GLY A 130 5.14 3.19 -11.07
CA GLY A 130 6.29 2.55 -10.45
C GLY A 130 6.84 3.30 -9.24
N ILE A 131 5.96 4.05 -8.55
CA ILE A 131 6.24 4.77 -7.32
C ILE A 131 5.50 4.07 -6.19
N ILE A 132 6.25 3.49 -5.26
CA ILE A 132 5.69 2.63 -4.21
C ILE A 132 5.85 3.34 -2.86
N PRO A 133 4.79 3.98 -2.32
CA PRO A 133 4.84 4.57 -0.99
C PRO A 133 4.91 3.46 0.07
N LEU A 134 5.91 3.53 0.95
CA LEU A 134 6.12 2.60 2.06
C LEU A 134 5.39 3.15 3.30
N VAL A 135 4.08 2.88 3.40
CA VAL A 135 3.21 3.47 4.44
C VAL A 135 3.59 3.10 5.86
N TRP A 136 4.24 1.94 6.04
CA TRP A 136 4.83 1.45 7.29
C TRP A 136 6.09 2.22 7.73
N ASP A 137 6.54 3.18 6.92
CA ASP A 137 7.70 4.03 7.20
C ASP A 137 7.35 5.50 6.96
N ARG A 138 6.12 5.86 7.37
CA ARG A 138 5.64 7.24 7.36
C ARG A 138 6.51 8.08 8.29
N LEU A 139 7.05 9.17 7.75
CA LEU A 139 7.77 10.14 8.55
C LEU A 139 6.75 11.15 9.03
N GLU A 140 6.53 11.24 10.34
CA GLU A 140 5.77 12.34 10.92
C GLU A 140 6.38 13.64 10.39
N SER A 141 5.52 14.54 9.91
CA SER A 141 5.92 15.83 9.40
C SER A 141 6.88 16.47 10.40
N TYR A 142 8.10 16.78 9.98
CA TYR A 142 8.98 17.68 10.71
C TYR A 142 8.27 19.03 10.81
N THR A 143 7.45 19.20 11.85
CA THR A 143 7.14 20.47 12.47
C THR A 143 8.15 20.70 13.57
#